data_AF-A0A7H8KZS5-F1
#
_entry.id   AF-A0A7H8KZS5-F1
#
_cell.length_a   1.000
_cell.length_b   1.000
_cell.length_c   1.000
_cell.angle_alpha   90.00
_cell.angle_beta   90.00
_cell.angle_gamma   90.00
#
_symmetry.space_group_name_H-M   'P 1'
#
loop_
_entity.id
_entity.type
_entity.pdbx_description
1 polymer ?
#
loop_
_entity_poly.entity_id
_entity_poly.type
_entity_poly.pdbx_seq_one_letter_code
_entity_poly.pdbx_strand_id
1 'polypeptide(L)'
;MAKVSVSIPDELLERAQALHQQDNVSQLVQKGLALLAPEKKQPYRPEWAKAGLAEVADRLRAAAREDYEEGYRAGFELAKVAPWDWLVWLASWRFDLKRVLSIHRKARYDNDYSAFQEIAAAQRSAPGWSGDWYQSLAEAFPAEFAEPGSEDCLERSGQFLAGAMQALRDVWDYANQPIGQ
;
A
#
# COMPACT_ATOMS: atom_id res chain seq x y z
N MET A 1 -3.72 -28.91 -6.53
CA MET A 1 -3.46 -28.49 -7.92
C MET A 1 -4.71 -27.86 -8.49
N ALA A 2 -4.58 -26.76 -9.22
CA ALA A 2 -5.69 -26.21 -10.00
C ALA A 2 -6.02 -27.16 -11.16
N LYS A 3 -7.31 -27.38 -11.43
CA LYS A 3 -7.77 -28.15 -12.59
C LYS A 3 -8.15 -27.16 -13.69
N VAL A 4 -7.64 -27.38 -14.89
CA VAL A 4 -7.98 -26.58 -16.07
C VAL A 4 -8.69 -27.49 -17.06
N SER A 5 -9.87 -27.10 -17.51
CA SER A 5 -10.59 -27.73 -18.61
C SER A 5 -10.38 -26.88 -19.86
N VAL A 6 -9.80 -27.47 -20.90
CA VAL A 6 -9.48 -26.79 -22.16
C VAL A 6 -9.87 -27.68 -23.32
N SER A 7 -10.50 -27.08 -24.34
CA SER A 7 -10.78 -27.75 -25.60
C SER A 7 -9.59 -27.57 -26.53
N ILE A 8 -9.01 -28.67 -26.99
CA ILE A 8 -7.86 -28.71 -27.89
C ILE A 8 -8.30 -29.46 -29.15
N PRO A 9 -8.10 -28.90 -30.36
CA PRO A 9 -8.40 -29.62 -31.60
C PRO A 9 -7.62 -30.95 -31.66
N ASP A 10 -8.30 -32.04 -32.06
CA ASP A 10 -7.73 -33.39 -32.07
C ASP A 10 -6.45 -33.47 -32.91
N GLU A 11 -6.45 -32.82 -34.08
CA GLU A 11 -5.29 -32.73 -34.98
C GLU A 11 -4.05 -32.11 -34.28
N LEU A 12 -4.27 -31.16 -33.38
CA LEU A 12 -3.19 -30.50 -32.64
C LEU A 12 -2.68 -31.41 -31.51
N LEU A 13 -3.59 -32.12 -30.85
CA LEU A 13 -3.25 -33.08 -29.81
C LEU A 13 -2.45 -34.27 -30.37
N GLU A 14 -2.89 -34.81 -31.50
CA GLU A 14 -2.20 -35.91 -32.20
C GLU A 14 -0.79 -35.49 -32.64
N ARG A 15 -0.64 -34.29 -33.22
CA ARG A 15 0.69 -33.76 -33.59
C ARG A 15 1.59 -33.55 -32.37
N ALA A 16 1.04 -33.07 -31.26
CA ALA A 16 1.81 -32.89 -30.03
C ALA A 16 2.26 -34.23 -29.44
N GLN A 17 1.39 -35.24 -29.42
CA GLN A 17 1.71 -36.59 -28.95
C GLN A 17 2.75 -37.30 -29.83
N ALA A 18 2.68 -37.11 -31.15
CA ALA A 18 3.66 -37.67 -32.08
C ALA A 18 5.07 -37.10 -31.86
N LEU A 19 5.17 -35.82 -31.51
CA LEU A 19 6.43 -35.12 -31.20
C LEU A 19 6.96 -35.42 -29.79
N HIS A 20 6.08 -35.75 -28.85
CA HIS A 20 6.38 -35.93 -27.43
C HIS A 20 5.77 -37.23 -26.89
N GLN A 21 6.19 -38.36 -27.46
CA GLN A 21 5.59 -39.69 -27.21
C GLN A 21 5.66 -40.17 -25.76
N GLN A 22 6.52 -39.57 -24.94
CA GLN A 22 6.71 -39.93 -23.53
C GLN A 22 5.87 -39.08 -22.56
N ASP A 23 5.26 -38.00 -23.05
CA ASP A 23 4.48 -37.08 -22.22
C ASP A 23 2.99 -37.40 -22.31
N ASN A 24 2.30 -37.35 -21.17
CA ASN A 24 0.84 -37.41 -21.15
C ASN A 24 0.23 -36.02 -21.48
N VAL A 25 -1.06 -36.00 -21.80
CA VAL A 25 -1.78 -34.76 -22.19
C VAL A 25 -1.63 -33.63 -21.16
N SER A 26 -1.64 -33.95 -19.87
CA SER A 26 -1.45 -32.94 -18.82
C SER A 26 -0.05 -32.34 -18.84
N GLN A 27 0.98 -33.16 -19.07
CA GLN A 27 2.37 -32.69 -19.20
C GLN A 27 2.56 -31.84 -20.46
N LEU A 28 1.92 -32.19 -21.57
CA LEU A 28 1.93 -31.39 -22.81
C LEU A 28 1.30 -30.01 -22.59
N VAL A 29 0.14 -29.97 -21.94
CA VAL A 29 -0.54 -28.70 -21.59
C VAL A 29 0.31 -27.87 -20.65
N GLN A 30 0.93 -28.48 -19.63
CA GLN A 30 1.84 -27.78 -18.72
C GLN A 30 3.06 -27.21 -19.43
N LYS A 31 3.68 -27.95 -20.37
CA LYS A 31 4.81 -27.45 -21.17
C LYS A 31 4.39 -26.30 -22.09
N GLY A 32 3.22 -26.41 -22.74
CA GLY A 32 2.67 -25.32 -23.54
C GLY A 32 2.40 -24.06 -22.71
N LEU A 33 1.80 -24.21 -21.52
CA LEU A 33 1.59 -23.12 -20.58
C LEU A 33 2.89 -22.51 -20.07
N ALA A 34 3.94 -23.31 -19.85
CA ALA A 34 5.25 -22.82 -19.46
C ALA A 34 5.93 -21.98 -20.56
N LEU A 35 5.70 -22.32 -21.84
CA LEU A 35 6.18 -21.55 -22.99
C LEU A 35 5.39 -20.25 -23.21
N LEU A 36 4.11 -20.25 -22.87
CA LEU A 36 3.23 -19.07 -22.95
C LEU A 36 3.31 -18.18 -21.71
N ALA A 37 3.73 -18.72 -20.58
CA ALA A 37 4.03 -17.93 -19.41
C ALA A 37 5.17 -17.00 -19.81
N PRO A 38 4.96 -15.67 -19.78
CA PRO A 38 6.07 -14.77 -19.99
C PRO A 38 7.10 -15.13 -18.93
N GLU A 39 8.27 -15.60 -19.36
CA GLU A 39 9.46 -15.49 -18.53
C GLU A 39 9.42 -14.04 -18.03
N LYS A 40 9.28 -13.86 -16.72
CA LYS A 40 9.55 -12.56 -16.12
C LYS A 40 10.99 -12.26 -16.51
N LYS A 41 11.20 -11.61 -17.65
CA LYS A 41 12.50 -11.16 -18.14
C LYS A 41 13.00 -10.27 -17.02
N GLN A 42 13.83 -10.85 -16.17
CA GLN A 42 14.53 -10.05 -15.17
C GLN A 42 15.31 -9.04 -15.98
N PRO A 43 15.16 -7.74 -15.70
CA PRO A 43 15.91 -6.73 -16.43
C PRO A 43 17.39 -7.11 -16.40
N TYR A 44 18.05 -7.05 -17.56
CA TYR A 44 19.46 -7.39 -17.67
C TYR A 44 20.26 -6.54 -16.66
N ARG A 45 21.02 -7.22 -15.80
CA ARG A 45 21.88 -6.59 -14.79
C ARG A 45 23.34 -6.93 -15.12
N PRO A 46 24.21 -5.92 -15.31
CA PRO A 46 25.63 -6.16 -15.49
C PRO A 46 26.24 -6.89 -14.27
N GLU A 47 27.15 -7.85 -14.50
CA GLU A 47 27.78 -8.63 -13.42
C GLU A 47 28.51 -7.74 -12.39
N TRP A 48 29.19 -6.69 -12.87
CA TRP A 48 29.89 -5.73 -12.01
C TRP A 48 28.95 -4.98 -11.06
N ALA A 49 27.67 -4.86 -11.41
CA ALA A 49 26.67 -4.18 -10.59
C ALA A 49 26.06 -5.10 -9.53
N LYS A 50 26.19 -6.44 -9.63
CA LYS A 50 25.49 -7.36 -8.71
C LYS A 50 25.92 -7.21 -7.25
N ALA A 51 27.23 -7.10 -7.01
CA ALA A 51 27.76 -6.92 -5.65
C ALA A 51 27.38 -5.55 -5.07
N GLY A 52 27.52 -4.48 -5.85
CA GLY A 52 27.14 -3.12 -5.42
C GLY A 52 25.63 -2.94 -5.24
N LEU A 53 24.80 -3.60 -6.05
CA LEU A 53 23.34 -3.58 -5.90
C LEU A 53 22.88 -4.28 -4.63
N ALA A 54 23.55 -5.36 -4.20
CA ALA A 54 23.22 -6.03 -2.95
C ALA A 54 23.50 -5.10 -1.75
N GLU A 55 24.69 -4.49 -1.71
CA GLU A 55 25.07 -3.54 -0.66
C GLU A 55 24.13 -2.33 -0.61
N VAL A 56 23.86 -1.71 -1.76
CA VAL A 56 22.94 -0.57 -1.85
C VAL A 56 21.52 -0.98 -1.45
N ALA A 57 21.05 -2.16 -1.87
CA ALA A 57 19.73 -2.65 -1.49
C ALA A 57 19.61 -2.86 0.02
N ASP A 58 20.63 -3.40 0.68
CA ASP A 58 20.61 -3.62 2.12
C ASP A 58 20.61 -2.30 2.89
N ARG A 59 21.43 -1.32 2.47
CA ARG A 59 21.41 0.03 3.03
C ARG A 59 20.03 0.69 2.86
N LEU A 60 19.44 0.61 1.67
CA LEU A 60 18.12 1.20 1.40
C LEU A 60 17.00 0.47 2.17
N ARG A 61 17.09 -0.84 2.37
CA ARG A 61 16.14 -1.59 3.21
C ARG A 61 16.24 -1.19 4.68
N ALA A 62 17.46 -0.99 5.19
CA ALA A 62 17.67 -0.52 6.55
C ALA A 62 17.04 0.86 6.76
N ALA A 63 17.34 1.81 5.85
CA ALA A 63 16.72 3.14 5.90
C ALA A 63 15.19 3.09 5.76
N ALA A 64 14.67 2.29 4.82
CA ALA A 64 13.22 2.10 4.66
C ALA A 64 12.55 1.53 5.92
N ARG A 65 13.25 0.65 6.63
CA ARG A 65 12.77 0.09 7.91
C ARG A 65 12.75 1.14 9.00
N GLU A 66 13.81 1.94 9.13
CA GLU A 66 13.85 3.04 10.11
C GLU A 66 12.71 4.03 9.88
N ASP A 67 12.51 4.47 8.62
CA ASP A 67 11.40 5.34 8.22
C ASP A 67 10.04 4.70 8.56
N TYR A 68 9.87 3.41 8.28
CA TYR A 68 8.65 2.68 8.59
C TYR A 68 8.39 2.64 10.10
N GLU A 69 9.41 2.35 10.91
CA GLU A 69 9.29 2.31 12.38
C GLU A 69 8.99 3.70 12.97
N GLU A 70 9.59 4.76 12.42
CA GLU A 70 9.25 6.15 12.80
C GLU A 70 7.80 6.48 12.44
N GLY A 71 7.38 6.15 11.22
CA GLY A 71 6.01 6.29 10.77
C GLY A 71 5.03 5.53 11.66
N TYR A 72 5.35 4.30 12.04
CA TYR A 72 4.55 3.50 12.94
C TYR A 72 4.39 4.17 14.31
N ARG A 73 5.48 4.71 14.89
CA ARG A 73 5.40 5.47 16.15
C ARG A 73 4.50 6.69 16.01
N ALA A 74 4.65 7.47 14.94
CA ALA A 74 3.79 8.64 14.68
C ALA A 74 2.32 8.25 14.52
N GLY A 75 2.01 7.20 13.76
CA GLY A 75 0.65 6.67 13.62
C GLY A 75 0.05 6.17 14.93
N PHE A 76 0.88 5.58 15.80
CA PHE A 76 0.45 5.13 17.12
C PHE A 76 0.13 6.33 18.05
N GLU A 77 0.98 7.37 18.08
CA GLU A 77 0.68 8.59 18.84
C GLU A 77 -0.57 9.29 18.31
N LEU A 78 -0.76 9.36 16.99
CA LEU A 78 -1.99 9.86 16.38
C LEU A 78 -3.22 9.09 16.84
N ALA A 79 -3.11 7.77 16.94
CA ALA A 79 -4.22 6.92 17.36
C ALA A 79 -4.64 7.17 18.82
N LYS A 80 -3.70 7.53 19.72
CA LYS A 80 -4.01 7.82 21.13
C LYS A 80 -4.91 9.04 21.32
N VAL A 81 -4.80 10.02 20.42
CA VAL A 81 -5.57 11.27 20.47
C VAL A 81 -6.70 11.30 19.43
N ALA A 82 -6.86 10.24 18.65
CA ALA A 82 -7.89 10.13 17.62
C ALA A 82 -9.28 9.96 18.25
N PRO A 83 -10.26 10.80 17.89
CA PRO A 83 -11.64 10.55 18.23
C PRO A 83 -12.12 9.23 17.62
N TRP A 84 -12.96 8.49 18.35
CA TRP A 84 -13.48 7.19 17.89
C TRP A 84 -14.13 7.26 16.51
N ASP A 85 -15.00 8.25 16.28
CA ASP A 85 -15.69 8.41 15.01
C ASP A 85 -14.72 8.69 13.84
N TRP A 86 -13.57 9.29 14.14
CA TRP A 86 -12.50 9.51 13.17
C TRP A 86 -11.84 8.19 12.76
N LEU A 87 -11.61 7.29 13.73
CA LEU A 87 -11.12 5.95 13.45
C LEU A 87 -12.14 5.12 12.66
N VAL A 88 -13.44 5.25 12.95
CA VAL A 88 -14.53 4.64 12.16
C VAL A 88 -14.50 5.14 10.72
N TRP A 89 -14.37 6.46 10.53
CA TRP A 89 -14.29 7.06 9.20
C TRP A 89 -13.05 6.58 8.43
N LEU A 90 -11.87 6.59 9.06
CA LEU A 90 -10.64 6.04 8.47
C LEU A 90 -10.76 4.56 8.12
N ALA A 91 -11.39 3.76 8.98
CA ALA A 91 -11.59 2.33 8.75
C ALA A 91 -12.42 2.08 7.48
N SER A 92 -13.44 2.91 7.22
CA SER A 92 -14.22 2.83 5.98
C SER A 92 -13.37 3.05 4.72
N TRP A 93 -12.21 3.71 4.87
CA TRP A 93 -11.24 4.00 3.81
C TRP A 93 -9.97 3.14 3.94
N ARG A 94 -10.02 2.07 4.73
CA ARG A 94 -8.89 1.14 4.97
C ARG A 94 -7.64 1.87 5.46
N PHE A 95 -7.83 2.96 6.21
CA PHE A 95 -6.79 3.81 6.77
C PHE A 95 -5.88 4.46 5.71
N ASP A 96 -6.41 4.80 4.53
CA ASP A 96 -5.66 5.49 3.48
C ASP A 96 -5.36 6.97 3.86
N LEU A 97 -4.31 7.17 4.66
CA LEU A 97 -3.85 8.49 5.08
C LEU A 97 -3.40 9.35 3.89
N LYS A 98 -2.91 8.74 2.80
CA LYS A 98 -2.52 9.51 1.60
C LYS A 98 -3.72 10.29 1.07
N ARG A 99 -4.87 9.64 1.01
CA ARG A 99 -6.11 10.25 0.55
C ARG A 99 -6.57 11.35 1.51
N VAL A 100 -6.50 11.11 2.82
CA VAL A 100 -6.83 12.11 3.85
C VAL A 100 -5.99 13.38 3.70
N LEU A 101 -4.67 13.23 3.63
CA LEU A 101 -3.73 14.34 3.49
C LEU A 101 -3.96 15.08 2.16
N SER A 102 -4.22 14.35 1.08
CA SER A 102 -4.55 14.94 -0.22
C SER A 102 -5.83 15.77 -0.19
N ILE A 103 -6.89 15.27 0.45
CA ILE A 103 -8.15 16.00 0.60
C ILE A 103 -7.94 17.26 1.44
N HIS A 104 -7.17 17.16 2.53
CA HIS A 104 -6.84 18.33 3.35
C HIS A 104 -6.15 19.41 2.51
N ARG A 105 -5.09 19.04 1.79
CA ARG A 105 -4.34 19.95 0.93
C ARG A 105 -5.24 20.62 -0.11
N LYS A 106 -6.09 19.85 -0.80
CA LYS A 106 -7.02 20.36 -1.83
C LYS A 106 -8.07 21.30 -1.26
N ALA A 107 -8.66 20.97 -0.12
CA ALA A 107 -9.63 21.83 0.54
C ALA A 107 -8.98 23.13 0.99
N ARG A 108 -7.79 23.06 1.60
CA ARG A 108 -7.14 24.24 2.19
C ARG A 108 -6.51 25.17 1.16
N TYR A 109 -5.86 24.64 0.12
CA TYR A 109 -5.02 25.42 -0.78
C TYR A 109 -5.58 25.55 -2.20
N ASP A 110 -6.32 24.54 -2.68
CA ASP A 110 -6.84 24.54 -4.05
C ASP A 110 -8.28 25.10 -4.13
N ASN A 111 -8.87 25.45 -2.99
CA ASN A 111 -10.30 25.80 -2.85
C ASN A 111 -11.23 24.75 -3.51
N ASP A 112 -10.82 23.48 -3.48
CA ASP A 112 -11.57 22.39 -4.11
C ASP A 112 -12.84 22.11 -3.30
N TYR A 113 -13.97 22.57 -3.82
CA TYR A 113 -15.27 22.41 -3.19
C TYR A 113 -15.66 20.94 -2.99
N SER A 114 -15.18 20.02 -3.84
CA SER A 114 -15.42 18.58 -3.66
C SER A 114 -14.66 18.02 -2.46
N ALA A 115 -13.42 18.48 -2.24
CA ALA A 115 -12.65 18.12 -1.05
C ALA A 115 -13.29 18.66 0.23
N PHE A 116 -13.85 19.88 0.20
CA PHE A 116 -14.65 20.41 1.31
C PHE A 116 -15.89 19.56 1.60
N GLN A 117 -16.60 19.10 0.57
CA GLN A 117 -17.74 18.21 0.75
C GLN A 117 -17.36 16.85 1.33
N GLU A 118 -16.22 16.28 0.91
CA GLU A 118 -15.70 15.03 1.47
C GLU A 118 -15.32 15.18 2.96
N ILE A 119 -14.62 16.27 3.33
CA ILE A 119 -14.32 16.58 4.74
C ILE A 119 -15.61 16.84 5.53
N ALA A 120 -16.56 17.60 4.97
CA ALA A 120 -17.83 17.87 5.64
C ALA A 120 -18.68 16.62 5.82
N ALA A 121 -18.66 15.67 4.87
CA ALA A 121 -19.30 14.37 5.01
C ALA A 121 -18.63 13.52 6.10
N ALA A 122 -17.30 13.55 6.18
CA ALA A 122 -16.56 12.95 7.29
C ALA A 122 -16.96 13.56 8.63
N GLN A 123 -17.06 14.89 8.72
CA GLN A 123 -17.44 15.64 9.92
C GLN A 123 -18.93 15.51 10.31
N ARG A 124 -19.81 15.12 9.40
CA ARG A 124 -21.20 14.73 9.76
C ARG A 124 -21.26 13.38 10.47
N SER A 125 -20.22 12.57 10.29
CA SER A 125 -20.07 11.24 10.88
C SER A 125 -19.19 11.25 12.13
N ALA A 126 -18.35 12.29 12.30
CA ALA A 126 -17.41 12.48 13.40
C ALA A 126 -17.43 13.94 13.88
N PRO A 127 -17.61 14.23 15.18
CA PRO A 127 -17.80 15.58 15.70
C PRO A 127 -16.53 16.43 15.54
N GLY A 128 -16.39 17.09 14.39
CA GLY A 128 -15.22 17.92 14.07
C GLY A 128 -13.90 17.15 14.10
N TRP A 129 -12.83 17.79 13.63
CA TRP A 129 -11.50 17.32 13.97
C TRP A 129 -11.27 17.81 15.40
N SER A 130 -10.97 16.93 16.36
CA SER A 130 -10.49 17.45 17.64
C SER A 130 -9.23 18.27 17.34
N GLY A 131 -9.14 19.46 17.93
CA GLY A 131 -8.00 20.36 17.71
C GLY A 131 -6.67 19.63 17.94
N ASP A 132 -6.65 18.78 18.97
CA ASP A 132 -5.50 17.94 19.34
C ASP A 132 -5.13 16.95 18.23
N TRP A 133 -6.10 16.25 17.64
CA TRP A 133 -5.82 15.29 16.58
C TRP A 133 -5.37 15.97 15.29
N TYR A 134 -5.99 17.11 14.94
CA TYR A 134 -5.55 17.94 13.82
C TYR A 134 -4.11 18.42 14.00
N GLN A 135 -3.77 18.90 15.20
CA GLN A 135 -2.43 19.35 15.52
C GLN A 135 -1.42 18.22 15.44
N SER A 136 -1.71 17.07 16.04
CA SER A 136 -0.83 15.89 15.95
C SER A 136 -0.65 15.43 14.50
N LEU A 137 -1.69 15.53 13.66
CA LEU A 137 -1.58 15.18 12.24
C LEU A 137 -0.66 16.15 11.49
N ALA A 138 -0.77 17.46 11.78
CA ALA A 138 0.12 18.47 11.21
C ALA A 138 1.58 18.30 11.67
N GLU A 139 1.81 17.91 12.92
CA GLU A 139 3.14 17.63 13.45
C GLU A 139 3.76 16.38 12.80
N ALA A 140 2.96 15.34 12.54
CA ALA A 140 3.42 14.12 11.87
C ALA A 140 3.71 14.34 10.38
N PHE A 141 2.92 15.20 9.71
CA PHE A 141 2.94 15.43 8.27
C PHE A 141 3.10 16.93 7.95
N PRO A 142 4.22 17.58 8.31
CA PRO A 142 4.33 19.04 8.22
C PRO A 142 4.24 19.57 6.79
N ALA A 143 4.76 18.85 5.79
CA ALA A 143 4.75 19.28 4.38
C ALA A 143 3.33 19.35 3.80
N GLU A 144 2.44 18.49 4.24
CA GLU A 144 1.05 18.43 3.80
C GLU A 144 0.19 19.56 4.40
N PHE A 145 0.70 20.22 5.44
CA PHE A 145 0.05 21.32 6.15
C PHE A 145 0.75 22.66 5.97
N ALA A 146 1.97 22.67 5.41
CA ALA A 146 2.69 23.88 5.07
C ALA A 146 2.03 24.65 3.92
N GLU A 147 2.26 25.96 3.88
CA GLU A 147 1.82 26.79 2.75
C GLU A 147 2.58 26.41 1.47
N PRO A 148 1.93 26.46 0.29
CA PRO A 148 2.61 26.21 -0.98
C PRO A 148 3.81 27.14 -1.15
N GLY A 149 5.00 26.56 -1.34
CA GLY A 149 6.26 27.32 -1.48
C GLY A 149 7.10 27.45 -0.21
N SER A 150 6.65 26.89 0.92
CA SER A 150 7.49 26.68 2.09
C SER A 150 8.61 25.68 1.78
N GLU A 151 9.85 26.16 1.65
CA GLU A 151 11.04 25.32 1.40
C GLU A 151 11.44 24.44 2.60
N ASP A 152 10.90 24.72 3.79
CA ASP A 152 11.38 24.12 5.05
C ASP A 152 10.69 22.80 5.45
N CYS A 153 9.70 22.33 4.70
CA CYS A 153 8.95 21.12 5.08
C CYS A 153 9.28 19.95 4.14
N LEU A 154 10.00 18.95 4.67
CA LEU A 154 10.31 17.72 3.96
C LEU A 154 9.06 16.82 3.87
N GLU A 155 8.70 16.41 2.65
CA GLU A 155 7.67 15.39 2.43
C GLU A 155 8.08 14.07 3.09
N ARG A 156 7.18 13.46 3.84
CA ARG A 156 7.43 12.15 4.46
C ARG A 156 7.50 11.06 3.40
N SER A 157 8.39 10.10 3.61
CA SER A 157 8.57 9.00 2.65
C SER A 157 7.34 8.09 2.59
N GLY A 158 7.21 7.33 1.50
CA GLY A 158 6.14 6.33 1.38
C GLY A 158 6.23 5.23 2.45
N GLN A 159 7.42 4.96 2.99
CA GLN A 159 7.62 3.97 4.06
C GLN A 159 7.13 4.50 5.41
N PHE A 160 7.42 5.77 5.71
CA PHE A 160 6.85 6.45 6.87
C PHE A 160 5.32 6.40 6.85
N LEU A 161 4.71 6.76 5.72
CA LEU A 161 3.25 6.71 5.57
C LEU A 161 2.71 5.29 5.75
N ALA A 162 3.40 4.28 5.21
CA ALA A 162 3.02 2.87 5.38
C ALA A 162 3.05 2.44 6.86
N GLY A 163 4.07 2.86 7.61
CA GLY A 163 4.17 2.64 9.05
C GLY A 163 3.01 3.27 9.81
N ALA A 164 2.72 4.55 9.53
CA ALA A 164 1.64 5.28 10.19
C ALA A 164 0.27 4.65 9.94
N MET A 165 0.00 4.25 8.70
CA MET A 165 -1.24 3.53 8.35
C MET A 165 -1.34 2.17 9.02
N GLN A 166 -0.21 1.45 9.18
CA GLN A 166 -0.22 0.16 9.86
C GLN A 166 -0.53 0.31 11.35
N ALA A 167 0.07 1.28 12.03
CA ALA A 167 -0.20 1.52 13.44
C ALA A 167 -1.68 1.82 13.72
N LEU A 168 -2.32 2.62 12.85
CA LEU A 168 -3.76 2.92 12.97
C LEU A 168 -4.63 1.67 12.77
N ARG A 169 -4.24 0.78 11.82
CA ARG A 169 -4.92 -0.51 11.63
C ARG A 169 -4.77 -1.41 12.84
N ASP A 170 -3.56 -1.52 13.39
CA ASP A 170 -3.30 -2.39 14.54
C ASP A 170 -4.06 -1.90 15.79
N VAL A 171 -4.13 -0.58 16.02
CA VAL A 171 -4.94 0.01 17.10
C VAL A 171 -6.43 -0.27 16.88
N TRP A 172 -6.92 -0.11 15.66
CA TRP A 172 -8.32 -0.42 15.34
C TRP A 172 -8.65 -1.90 15.54
N ASP A 173 -7.81 -2.79 15.04
CA ASP A 173 -7.98 -4.23 15.17
C ASP A 173 -7.94 -4.64 16.64
N TYR A 174 -7.02 -4.05 17.43
CA TYR A 174 -6.94 -4.26 18.88
C TYR A 174 -8.20 -3.77 19.61
N ALA A 175 -8.71 -2.59 19.27
CA ALA A 175 -9.92 -2.03 19.86
C ALA A 175 -11.20 -2.82 19.52
N ASN A 176 -11.20 -3.53 18.38
CA ASN A 176 -12.33 -4.35 17.94
C ASN A 176 -12.20 -5.83 18.34
N GLN A 177 -11.20 -6.20 19.14
CA GLN A 177 -11.14 -7.55 19.70
C GLN A 177 -12.35 -7.79 20.62
N PRO A 178 -12.96 -8.99 20.59
CA PRO A 178 -14.08 -9.30 21.47
C PRO A 178 -13.65 -9.14 22.93
N ILE A 179 -14.43 -8.37 23.69
CA ILE A 179 -14.19 -8.16 25.12
C ILE A 179 -14.48 -9.47 25.85
N GLY A 180 -13.45 -10.29 26.07
CA GLY A 180 -13.56 -11.55 26.80
C GLY A 180 -12.58 -12.63 26.33
N GLN A 181 -11.31 -12.49 26.70
CA GLN A 181 -10.39 -13.58 26.98
C GLN A 181 -9.60 -13.25 28.24
#